data_AF-A0A034VHE0-F1
#
_entry.id   AF-A0A034VHE0-F1
#
_cell.length_a   1.000
_cell.length_b   1.000
_cell.length_c   1.000
_cell.angle_alpha   90.00
_cell.angle_beta   90.00
_cell.angle_gamma   90.00
#
_symmetry.space_group_name_H-M   'P 1'
#
loop_
_entity.id
_entity.type
_entity.pdbx_description
1 polymer ?
#
loop_
_entity_poly.entity_id
_entity_poly.type
_entity_poly.pdbx_seq_one_letter_code
_entity_poly.pdbx_strand_id
1 'polypeptide(L)'
;DDKGHKMSKSLGNVISPKDIIKEVGVDALRWWVASHCAQNMTITVSKKLMQQAADSVNKIRATLRYLNGVIDDKSEILNDKSTFLDRYILSALVKHENEVCSAISLIGII
;
A
#
# COMPACT_ATOMS: atom_id res chain seq x y z
N ASP A 1 22.05 -2.08 3.00
CA ASP A 1 21.52 -2.95 4.08
C ASP A 1 21.04 -2.04 5.21
N ASP A 2 20.58 -2.57 6.33
CA ASP A 2 20.14 -1.82 7.52
C ASP A 2 21.18 -0.81 8.03
N LYS A 3 22.46 -1.02 7.71
CA LYS A 3 23.59 -0.18 8.12
C LYS A 3 23.97 0.86 7.05
N GLY A 4 23.20 0.95 5.95
CA GLY A 4 23.47 1.87 4.84
C GLY A 4 24.58 1.40 3.88
N HIS A 5 25.13 0.20 4.05
CA HIS A 5 26.14 -0.32 3.13
C HIS A 5 25.49 -0.88 1.86
N LYS A 6 26.23 -0.82 0.74
CA LYS A 6 25.82 -1.49 -0.50
C LYS A 6 25.68 -3.00 -0.25
N MET A 7 24.55 -3.58 -0.67
CA MET A 7 24.36 -5.02 -0.63
C MET A 7 25.24 -5.70 -1.68
N SER A 8 26.03 -6.70 -1.28
CA SER A 8 26.81 -7.51 -2.22
C SER A 8 27.02 -8.92 -1.69
N LYS A 9 27.13 -9.88 -2.60
CA LYS A 9 27.36 -11.29 -2.26
C LYS A 9 28.69 -11.49 -1.51
N SER A 10 29.72 -10.72 -1.85
CA SER A 10 31.03 -10.77 -1.19
C SER A 10 30.99 -10.24 0.25
N LEU A 11 30.15 -9.24 0.53
CA LEU A 11 29.93 -8.72 1.88
C LEU A 11 29.00 -9.62 2.73
N GLY A 12 28.35 -10.61 2.13
CA GLY A 12 27.42 -11.51 2.82
C GLY A 12 26.14 -10.84 3.33
N ASN A 13 25.89 -9.57 2.99
CA ASN A 13 24.77 -8.76 3.47
C ASN A 13 23.58 -8.72 2.49
N VAL A 14 23.44 -9.73 1.64
CA VAL A 14 22.33 -9.85 0.69
C VAL A 14 21.13 -10.47 1.39
N ILE A 15 19.98 -9.81 1.30
CA ILE A 15 18.71 -10.37 1.75
C ILE A 15 17.99 -10.95 0.53
N SER A 16 17.68 -12.24 0.56
CA SER A 16 16.93 -12.90 -0.51
C SER A 16 15.47 -12.46 -0.51
N PRO A 17 14.88 -12.09 -1.66
CA PRO A 17 13.46 -11.82 -1.76
C PRO A 17 12.58 -13.00 -1.32
N LYS A 18 13.04 -14.24 -1.55
CA LYS A 18 12.29 -15.44 -1.15
C LYS A 18 12.16 -15.56 0.36
N ASP A 19 13.20 -15.19 1.10
CA ASP A 19 13.21 -15.24 2.56
C ASP A 19 12.26 -14.19 3.14
N ILE A 20 12.25 -12.98 2.55
CA ILE A 20 11.30 -11.93 2.92
C ILE A 20 9.86 -12.39 2.65
N ILE A 21 9.58 -12.94 1.47
CA ILE A 21 8.23 -13.42 1.12
C ILE A 21 7.76 -14.50 2.09
N LYS A 22 8.65 -15.39 2.53
CA LYS A 22 8.33 -16.43 3.51
C LYS A 22 7.99 -15.84 4.89
N GLU A 23 8.62 -14.73 5.28
CA GLU A 23 8.39 -14.07 6.57
C GLU A 23 7.14 -13.17 6.57
N VAL A 24 6.98 -12.29 5.58
CA VAL A 24 5.94 -11.23 5.58
C VAL A 24 4.90 -11.35 4.45
N GLY A 25 5.11 -12.24 3.48
CA GLY A 25 4.26 -12.39 2.30
C GLY A 25 4.63 -11.47 1.13
N VAL A 26 4.10 -11.80 -0.05
CA VAL A 26 4.41 -11.08 -1.30
C VAL A 26 3.83 -9.66 -1.34
N ASP A 27 2.64 -9.45 -0.78
CA ASP A 27 1.98 -8.15 -0.79
C ASP A 27 2.71 -7.12 0.08
N ALA A 28 3.25 -7.56 1.22
CA ALA A 28 4.07 -6.71 2.09
C ALA A 28 5.33 -6.24 1.36
N LEU A 29 5.99 -7.13 0.60
CA LEU A 29 7.14 -6.77 -0.22
C LEU A 29 6.76 -5.77 -1.31
N ARG A 30 5.64 -5.99 -2.01
CA ARG A 30 5.13 -5.06 -3.04
C ARG A 30 4.80 -3.69 -2.45
N TRP A 31 4.16 -3.66 -1.29
CA TRP A 31 3.84 -2.43 -0.56
C TRP A 31 5.10 -1.68 -0.15
N TRP A 32 6.11 -2.38 0.35
CA TRP A 32 7.40 -1.79 0.69
C TRP A 32 8.06 -1.13 -0.53
N VAL A 33 8.07 -1.81 -1.68
CA VAL A 33 8.60 -1.27 -2.94
C VAL A 33 7.82 -0.01 -3.33
N ALA A 34 6.49 -0.06 -3.36
CA ALA A 34 5.66 1.08 -3.72
C ALA A 34 5.86 2.29 -2.78
N SER A 35 6.10 2.04 -1.49
CA SER A 35 6.25 3.10 -0.48
C SER A 35 7.62 3.78 -0.48
N HIS A 36 8.67 3.11 -0.97
CA HIS A 36 10.05 3.61 -0.86
C HIS A 36 10.73 3.82 -2.23
N CYS A 37 10.18 3.27 -3.31
CA CYS A 37 10.77 3.38 -4.63
C CYS A 37 10.48 4.74 -5.27
N ALA A 38 11.24 5.76 -4.84
CA ALA A 38 11.42 6.97 -5.62
C ALA A 38 12.54 6.75 -6.64
N GLN A 39 12.36 7.23 -7.88
CA GLN A 39 13.38 7.09 -8.93
C GLN A 39 14.73 7.64 -8.44
N ASN A 40 15.78 6.83 -8.62
CA ASN A 40 17.19 7.18 -8.40
C ASN A 40 17.66 7.37 -6.95
N MET A 41 16.93 6.86 -5.94
CA MET A 41 17.39 6.91 -4.54
C MET A 41 17.99 5.59 -4.06
N THR A 42 19.04 5.67 -3.23
CA THR A 42 19.54 4.54 -2.45
C THR A 42 18.60 4.27 -1.29
N ILE A 43 17.95 3.11 -1.31
CA ILE A 43 16.95 2.73 -0.32
C ILE A 43 17.55 1.71 0.65
N THR A 44 17.37 1.96 1.95
CA THR A 44 17.71 1.02 3.01
C THR A 44 16.73 -0.14 3.01
N VAL A 45 17.21 -1.36 2.80
CA VAL A 45 16.42 -2.59 2.97
C VAL A 45 16.67 -3.10 4.37
N SER A 46 15.60 -3.22 5.17
CA SER A 46 15.65 -3.81 6.52
C SER A 46 14.44 -4.66 6.85
N LYS A 47 14.65 -5.66 7.71
CA LYS A 47 13.54 -6.50 8.22
C LYS A 47 12.48 -5.67 8.93
N LYS A 48 12.88 -4.62 9.65
CA LYS A 48 11.96 -3.69 10.32
C LYS A 48 11.04 -2.98 9.32
N LEU A 49 11.59 -2.47 8.22
CA LEU A 49 10.79 -1.80 7.18
C LEU A 49 9.85 -2.78 6.48
N MET A 50 10.28 -4.03 6.28
CA MET A 50 9.42 -5.08 5.72
C MET A 50 8.26 -5.43 6.66
N GLN A 51 8.51 -5.51 7.97
CA GLN A 51 7.46 -5.74 8.96
C GLN A 51 6.46 -4.57 9.00
N GLN A 52 6.94 -3.33 8.94
CA GLN A 52 6.06 -2.15 8.87
C GLN A 52 5.17 -2.15 7.62
N ALA A 53 5.70 -2.60 6.49
CA ALA A 53 4.91 -2.79 5.27
C ALA A 53 3.86 -3.89 5.44
N ALA A 54 4.21 -5.00 6.09
CA ALA A 54 3.27 -6.08 6.42
C ALA A 54 2.12 -5.59 7.31
N ASP A 55 2.44 -4.82 8.35
CA ASP A 55 1.44 -4.26 9.27
C ASP A 55 0.50 -3.28 8.54
N SER A 56 1.03 -2.50 7.60
CA SER A 56 0.25 -1.57 6.77
C SER A 56 -0.73 -2.32 5.87
N VAL A 57 -0.27 -3.35 5.17
CA VAL A 57 -1.12 -4.20 4.32
C VAL A 57 -2.18 -4.93 5.15
N ASN A 58 -1.83 -5.43 6.34
CA ASN A 58 -2.77 -6.10 7.23
C ASN A 58 -3.86 -5.15 7.73
N LYS A 59 -3.53 -3.89 8.04
CA LYS A 59 -4.52 -2.86 8.40
C LYS A 59 -5.49 -2.59 7.26
N ILE A 60 -4.98 -2.38 6.04
CA ILE A 60 -5.82 -2.16 4.86
C ILE A 60 -6.74 -3.36 4.62
N ARG A 61 -6.20 -4.58 4.70
CA ARG A 61 -6.99 -5.81 4.53
C ARG A 61 -8.07 -5.95 5.62
N ALA A 62 -7.77 -5.61 6.87
CA ALA A 62 -8.74 -5.65 7.95
C ALA A 62 -9.87 -4.63 7.73
N THR A 63 -9.55 -3.41 7.30
CA THR A 63 -10.55 -2.40 6.95
C THR A 63 -11.42 -2.85 5.78
N LEU A 64 -10.83 -3.38 4.71
CA LEU A 64 -11.59 -3.90 3.56
C LEU A 64 -12.48 -5.08 3.96
N ARG A 65 -11.99 -5.98 4.82
CA ARG A 65 -12.78 -7.11 5.34
C ARG A 65 -13.97 -6.63 6.17
N TYR A 66 -13.76 -5.61 7.00
CA TYR A 66 -14.83 -4.99 7.77
C TYR A 66 -15.88 -4.37 6.84
N LEU A 67 -15.45 -3.53 5.88
CA LEU A 67 -16.36 -2.90 4.90
C LEU A 67 -17.15 -3.94 4.12
N ASN A 68 -16.49 -5.01 3.65
CA ASN A 68 -17.16 -6.10 2.93
C ASN A 68 -18.14 -6.88 3.82
N GLY A 69 -17.98 -6.89 5.14
CA GLY A 69 -18.95 -7.48 6.06
C GLY A 69 -20.13 -6.56 6.37
N VAL A 70 -19.99 -5.26 6.15
CA VAL A 70 -21.03 -4.25 6.37
C VAL A 70 -21.92 -4.07 5.12
N ILE A 71 -21.36 -4.26 3.92
CA ILE A 71 -22.11 -4.20 2.67
C ILE A 71 -22.97 -5.48 2.56
N ASP A 72 -24.27 -5.35 2.77
CA ASP A 72 -25.28 -6.35 2.41
C ASP A 72 -25.52 -6.29 0.88
N ASP A 73 -26.01 -7.39 0.28
CA ASP A 73 -26.24 -7.51 -1.19
C ASP A 73 -27.25 -6.48 -1.74
N LYS A 74 -27.91 -5.74 -0.85
CA LYS A 74 -28.80 -4.63 -1.20
C LYS A 74 -27.98 -3.38 -1.43
N SER A 75 -27.53 -3.20 -2.67
CA SER A 75 -27.13 -1.90 -3.20
C SER A 75 -28.35 -0.97 -3.23
N GLU A 76 -28.76 -0.43 -2.08
CA GLU A 76 -29.63 0.74 -2.08
C GLU A 76 -28.82 1.87 -2.68
N ILE A 77 -29.11 2.14 -3.96
CA ILE A 77 -28.59 3.30 -4.68
C ILE A 77 -28.89 4.51 -3.79
N LEU A 78 -27.83 5.23 -3.41
CA LEU A 78 -27.87 6.41 -2.55
C LEU A 78 -28.95 7.37 -3.07
N ASN A 79 -30.13 7.29 -2.47
CA ASN A 79 -31.19 8.25 -2.71
C ASN A 79 -30.80 9.58 -2.04
N ASP A 80 -31.48 10.65 -2.44
CA ASP A 80 -31.31 12.05 -2.00
C ASP A 80 -31.37 12.28 -0.46
N LYS A 81 -31.61 11.22 0.32
CA LYS A 81 -31.60 11.18 1.80
C LYS A 81 -30.23 10.90 2.44
N SER A 82 -29.13 10.94 1.66
CA SER A 82 -27.78 10.82 2.22
C SER A 82 -27.53 11.82 3.36
N THR A 83 -26.82 11.40 4.41
CA THR A 83 -26.44 12.28 5.52
C THR A 83 -25.40 13.30 5.01
N PHE A 84 -25.26 14.45 5.70
CA PHE A 84 -24.17 15.39 5.39
C PHE A 84 -22.79 14.71 5.42
N LEU A 85 -22.57 13.81 6.38
CA LEU A 85 -21.35 13.03 6.49
C LEU A 85 -21.12 12.13 5.27
N ASP A 86 -22.17 11.46 4.79
CA ASP A 86 -22.07 10.56 3.62
C ASP A 86 -21.66 11.35 2.37
N ARG A 87 -22.27 12.53 2.15
CA ARG A 87 -21.87 13.43 1.07
C ARG A 87 -20.43 13.91 1.20
N TYR A 88 -19.98 14.23 2.41
CA TYR A 88 -18.59 14.61 2.65
C TYR A 88 -17.63 13.47 2.32
N ILE A 89 -17.89 12.25 2.78
CA ILE A 89 -17.07 11.06 2.49
C ILE A 89 -17.02 10.81 0.96
N LEU A 90 -18.15 10.92 0.26
CA LEU A 90 -18.19 10.78 -1.20
C LEU A 90 -17.36 11.88 -1.89
N SER A 91 -17.46 13.13 -1.46
CA SER A 91 -16.64 14.20 -2.02
C SER A 91 -15.14 13.98 -1.79
N ALA A 92 -14.76 13.46 -0.62
CA ALA A 92 -13.39 13.13 -0.29
C ALA A 92 -12.86 11.97 -1.15
N LEU A 93 -13.71 10.97 -1.41
CA LEU A 93 -13.39 9.85 -2.29
C LEU A 93 -13.11 10.32 -3.72
N VAL A 94 -14.00 11.12 -4.31
CA VAL A 94 -13.83 11.67 -5.67
C VAL A 94 -12.56 12.53 -5.75
N LYS A 95 -12.28 13.33 -4.73
CA LYS A 95 -11.04 14.11 -4.68
C LYS A 95 -9.81 13.19 -4.69
N HIS A 96 -9.81 12.14 -3.88
CA HIS A 96 -8.70 11.20 -3.80
C HIS A 96 -8.50 10.39 -5.09
N GLU A 97 -9.59 9.97 -5.73
CA GLU A 97 -9.56 9.30 -7.04
C GLU A 97 -8.86 10.18 -8.10
N ASN A 98 -9.22 11.46 -8.15
CA ASN A 98 -8.58 12.41 -9.08
C ASN A 98 -7.08 12.59 -8.79
N GLU A 99 -6.68 12.64 -7.52
CA GLU A 99 -5.28 12.71 -7.12
C GLU A 99 -4.51 11.46 -7.58
N VAL A 100 -5.10 10.27 -7.39
CA VAL A 100 -4.50 8.99 -7.80
C VAL A 100 -4.38 8.90 -9.33
N CYS A 101 -5.44 9.20 -10.07
CA CYS A 101 -5.41 9.20 -11.54
C CYS A 101 -4.32 10.15 -12.07
N SER A 102 -4.25 11.36 -11.51
CA SER A 102 -3.22 12.33 -11.87
C SER A 102 -1.80 11.80 -11.61
N ALA A 103 -1.58 11.17 -10.46
CA ALA A 103 -0.29 10.58 -10.10
C ALA A 103 0.11 9.41 -11.03
N ILE A 104 -0.85 8.55 -11.41
CA ILE A 104 -0.61 7.44 -12.34
C ILE A 104 -0.24 7.94 -13.74
N SER A 105 -0.96 8.96 -14.24
CA SER A 105 -0.65 9.57 -15.54
C SER A 105 0.74 10.20 -15.58
N LEU A 106 1.22 10.79 -14.47
CA LEU A 106 2.58 11.34 -14.38
C LEU A 106 3.68 10.28 -14.46
N ILE A 107 3.39 9.05 -14.02
CA ILE A 107 4.33 7.91 -14.05
C ILE A 107 4.31 7.22 -15.44
N GLY A 108 3.35 7.56 -16.31
CA GLY A 108 3.26 7.05 -17.68
C GLY A 108 2.75 5.61 -17.80
N ILE A 109 1.96 5.15 -16.82
CA ILE A 109 1.38 3.79 -16.81
C ILE A 109 0.00 3.74 -17.50
N ILE A 110 -0.57 4.88 -17.88
CA ILE A 110 -1.76 5.05 -18.73
C ILE A 110 -1.54 6.33 -19.55
#